data_AF-X1JNE7-F1
#
_entry.id   AF-X1JNE7-F1
#
_cell.length_a   1.000
_cell.length_b   1.000
_cell.length_c   1.000
_cell.angle_alpha   90.00
_cell.angle_beta   90.00
_cell.angle_gamma   90.00
#
_symmetry.space_group_name_H-M   'P 1'
#
loop_
_entity.id
_entity.type
_entity.pdbx_description
1 polymer ?
#
loop_
_entity_poly.entity_id
_entity_poly.type
_entity_poly.pdbx_seq_one_letter_code
_entity_poly.pdbx_strand_id
1 'polypeptide(L)'
;IGGATKAPDYSFRIGGVRKFFLEAKKPSIDIRGDPHPAYQLRRYAWSAKLPLSILTDFEEFAVYDCQTRPKQTDRAGTARIMYLNYKEYVKRWSDIESIFSKDAIYKGSFDKFAVS
;
A
#
# COMPACT_ATOMS: atom_id res chain seq x y z
N ILE A 1 -28.39 8.65 5.97
CA ILE A 1 -27.58 7.91 6.96
C ILE A 1 -26.12 8.04 6.51
N GLY A 2 -25.33 8.86 7.22
CA GLY A 2 -23.99 9.24 6.78
C GLY A 2 -23.03 8.06 6.79
N GLY A 3 -22.67 7.58 5.61
CA GLY A 3 -21.67 6.52 5.44
C GLY A 3 -20.32 7.04 5.88
N ALA A 4 -19.92 6.74 7.11
CA ALA A 4 -18.58 7.04 7.59
C ALA A 4 -17.56 6.41 6.62
N THR A 5 -16.78 7.25 5.96
CA THR A 5 -15.63 6.83 5.17
C THR A 5 -14.69 6.07 6.10
N LYS A 6 -14.67 4.74 5.97
CA LYS A 6 -13.83 3.87 6.81
C LYS A 6 -12.37 4.28 6.59
N ALA A 7 -11.73 4.83 7.62
CA ALA A 7 -10.33 5.22 7.54
C ALA A 7 -9.44 3.97 7.29
N PRO A 8 -8.27 4.12 6.65
CA PRO A 8 -7.30 3.04 6.55
C PRO A 8 -6.82 2.62 7.93
N ASP A 9 -6.49 1.34 8.10
CA ASP A 9 -6.14 0.78 9.41
C ASP A 9 -4.91 1.47 10.03
N TYR A 10 -3.89 1.78 9.22
CA TYR A 10 -2.69 2.48 9.67
C TYR A 10 -2.30 3.62 8.73
N SER A 11 -1.81 4.71 9.32
CA SER A 11 -1.26 5.87 8.62
C SER A 11 0.16 6.15 9.10
N PHE A 12 1.13 5.92 8.24
CA PHE A 12 2.54 6.19 8.53
C PHE A 12 2.86 7.66 8.29
N ARG A 13 3.54 8.27 9.25
CA ARG A 13 3.83 9.70 9.27
C ARG A 13 5.27 9.99 9.70
N ILE A 14 5.84 11.07 9.17
CA ILE A 14 7.10 11.66 9.61
C ILE A 14 6.86 13.16 9.80
N GLY A 15 7.16 13.69 10.99
CA GLY A 15 6.94 15.11 11.30
C GLY A 15 5.49 15.55 11.11
N GLY A 16 4.52 14.67 11.42
CA GLY A 16 3.09 14.92 11.21
C GLY A 16 2.59 14.74 9.77
N VAL A 17 3.48 14.74 8.78
CA VAL A 17 3.17 14.56 7.36
C VAL A 17 2.98 13.08 7.05
N ARG A 18 1.86 12.76 6.40
CA ARG A 18 1.53 11.41 5.96
C ARG A 18 2.43 10.97 4.82
N LYS A 19 2.92 9.73 4.88
CA LYS A 19 3.79 9.12 3.86
C LYS A 19 3.07 8.05 3.06
N PHE A 20 2.44 7.10 3.73
CA PHE A 20 1.64 6.05 3.10
C PHE A 20 0.59 5.50 4.07
N PHE A 21 -0.37 4.76 3.52
CA PHE A 21 -1.30 3.95 4.29
C PHE A 21 -0.88 2.49 4.28
N LEU A 22 -1.27 1.77 5.33
CA LEU A 22 -1.31 0.31 5.34
C LEU A 22 -2.72 -0.12 5.71
N GLU A 23 -3.31 -0.96 4.85
CA GLU A 23 -4.58 -1.62 5.10
C GLU A 23 -4.32 -3.09 5.40
N ALA A 24 -4.86 -3.59 6.51
CA ALA A 24 -4.73 -4.97 6.93
C ALA A 24 -6.06 -5.70 6.75
N LYS A 25 -6.03 -6.88 6.15
CA LYS A 25 -7.17 -7.78 6.05
C LYS A 25 -6.95 -9.00 6.95
N LYS A 26 -8.04 -9.74 7.18
CA LYS A 26 -7.94 -11.05 7.82
C LYS A 26 -7.17 -11.99 6.86
N PRO A 27 -6.37 -12.93 7.39
CA PRO A 27 -5.65 -13.91 6.55
C PRO A 27 -6.52 -14.72 5.59
N SER A 28 -7.82 -14.84 5.86
CA SER A 28 -8.77 -15.56 4.99
C SER A 28 -9.23 -14.77 3.75
N ILE A 29 -8.77 -13.54 3.56
CA ILE A 29 -9.18 -12.67 2.45
C ILE A 29 -8.10 -12.75 1.36
N ASP A 30 -8.46 -13.26 0.18
CA ASP A 30 -7.56 -13.32 -0.98
C ASP A 30 -7.25 -11.92 -1.53
N ILE A 31 -6.19 -11.27 -1.05
CA ILE A 31 -5.77 -9.97 -1.57
C ILE A 31 -5.03 -10.06 -2.91
N ARG A 32 -4.68 -11.28 -3.35
CA ARG A 32 -4.09 -11.51 -4.68
C ARG A 32 -5.11 -11.33 -5.78
N GLY A 33 -6.31 -11.90 -5.58
CA GLY A 33 -7.39 -12.03 -6.56
C GLY A 33 -8.58 -11.11 -6.33
N ASP A 34 -8.92 -10.76 -5.08
CA ASP A 34 -10.05 -9.87 -4.78
C ASP A 34 -9.69 -8.40 -5.11
N PRO A 35 -10.39 -7.75 -6.06
CA PRO A 35 -10.14 -6.35 -6.39
C PRO A 35 -10.59 -5.37 -5.30
N HIS A 36 -11.51 -5.75 -4.41
CA HIS A 36 -12.14 -4.81 -3.48
C HIS A 36 -11.15 -4.20 -2.46
N PRO A 37 -10.27 -4.98 -1.78
CA PRO A 37 -9.24 -4.43 -0.90
C PRO A 37 -8.28 -3.48 -1.61
N ALA A 38 -7.82 -3.85 -2.81
CA ALA A 38 -6.91 -3.04 -3.62
C ALA A 38 -7.56 -1.70 -4.03
N TYR A 39 -8.81 -1.75 -4.49
CA TYR A 39 -9.59 -0.56 -4.85
C TYR A 39 -9.76 0.38 -3.66
N GLN A 40 -10.10 -0.16 -2.49
CA GLN A 40 -10.28 0.62 -1.27
C GLN A 40 -9.00 1.37 -0.87
N LEU A 41 -7.88 0.65 -0.78
CA LEU A 41 -6.58 1.22 -0.43
C LEU A 41 -6.19 2.33 -1.41
N ARG A 42 -6.19 2.03 -2.71
CA ARG A 42 -5.82 2.99 -3.77
C ARG A 42 -6.74 4.20 -3.76
N ARG A 43 -8.03 4.04 -3.49
CA ARG A 43 -8.98 5.17 -3.44
C ARG A 43 -8.61 6.13 -2.32
N TYR A 44 -8.33 5.62 -1.13
CA TYR A 44 -7.93 6.46 -0.01
C TYR A 44 -6.57 7.12 -0.22
N ALA A 45 -5.58 6.36 -0.68
CA ALA A 45 -4.25 6.89 -0.97
C ALA A 45 -4.28 7.97 -2.06
N TRP A 46 -5.02 7.74 -3.15
CA TRP A 46 -5.21 8.70 -4.24
C TRP A 46 -5.88 9.98 -3.75
N SER A 47 -6.98 9.89 -2.98
CA SER A 47 -7.65 11.05 -2.40
C SER A 47 -6.75 11.82 -1.42
N ALA A 48 -5.82 11.14 -0.75
CA ALA A 48 -4.83 11.74 0.13
C ALA A 48 -3.54 12.21 -0.58
N LYS A 49 -3.46 12.08 -1.92
CA LYS A 49 -2.27 12.38 -2.73
C LYS A 49 -1.01 11.65 -2.27
N LEU A 50 -1.17 10.41 -1.80
CA LEU A 50 -0.05 9.56 -1.42
C LEU A 50 0.37 8.72 -2.63
N PRO A 51 1.68 8.64 -2.93
CA PRO A 51 2.12 7.92 -4.12
C PRO A 51 2.06 6.41 -3.97
N LEU A 52 2.38 5.89 -2.77
CA LEU A 52 2.45 4.46 -2.48
C LEU A 52 1.63 4.12 -1.25
N SER A 53 1.10 2.90 -1.19
CA SER A 53 0.48 2.33 0.01
C SER A 53 0.52 0.80 -0.01
N ILE A 54 0.39 0.20 1.18
CA ILE A 54 0.54 -1.24 1.41
C ILE A 54 -0.81 -1.88 1.72
N LEU A 55 -1.07 -3.05 1.12
CA LEU A 55 -2.15 -3.95 1.49
C LEU A 55 -1.53 -5.26 1.99
N THR A 56 -2.03 -5.79 3.11
CA THR A 56 -1.58 -7.08 3.63
C THR A 56 -2.71 -7.84 4.29
N ASP A 57 -2.64 -9.16 4.27
CA ASP A 57 -3.46 -10.09 5.07
C ASP A 57 -2.58 -10.93 6.02
N PHE A 58 -1.33 -10.48 6.24
CA PHE A 58 -0.23 -11.16 6.94
C PHE A 58 0.42 -12.34 6.22
N GLU A 59 -0.25 -12.97 5.26
CA GLU A 59 0.36 -13.97 4.38
C GLU A 59 1.02 -13.32 3.15
N GLU A 60 0.46 -12.21 2.71
CA GLU A 60 0.77 -11.52 1.47
C GLU A 60 1.03 -10.03 1.76
N PHE A 61 2.00 -9.45 1.06
CA PHE A 61 2.39 -8.05 1.14
C PHE A 61 2.36 -7.45 -0.27
N ALA A 62 1.42 -6.54 -0.49
CA ALA A 62 1.22 -5.89 -1.78
C ALA A 62 1.48 -4.38 -1.66
N VAL A 63 2.32 -3.85 -2.55
CA VAL A 63 2.52 -2.40 -2.70
C VAL A 63 1.81 -1.93 -3.96
N TYR A 64 1.07 -0.83 -3.84
CA TYR A 64 0.36 -0.22 -4.95
C TYR A 64 0.87 1.19 -5.26
N ASP A 65 1.00 1.48 -6.55
CA ASP A 65 1.01 2.85 -7.05
C ASP A 65 -0.41 3.44 -6.97
N CYS A 66 -0.50 4.58 -6.31
CA CYS A 66 -1.73 5.26 -5.95
C CYS A 66 -1.86 6.63 -6.64
N GLN A 67 -0.98 6.98 -7.58
CA GLN A 67 -1.01 8.26 -8.28
C GLN A 67 -2.11 8.32 -9.35
N THR A 68 -2.47 7.17 -9.91
CA THR A 68 -3.58 7.07 -10.88
C THR A 68 -4.89 6.79 -10.16
N ARG A 69 -5.94 7.55 -10.51
CA ARG A 69 -7.28 7.38 -9.94
C ARG A 69 -7.79 5.94 -10.18
N PRO A 70 -8.10 5.17 -9.12
CA PRO A 70 -8.56 3.80 -9.28
C PRO A 70 -9.99 3.74 -9.83
N LYS A 71 -10.26 2.74 -10.65
CA LYS A 71 -11.59 2.43 -11.20
C LYS A 71 -12.16 1.20 -10.50
N GLN A 72 -13.49 1.14 -10.32
CA GLN A 72 -14.13 -0.05 -9.72
C GLN A 72 -13.98 -1.31 -10.59
N THR A 73 -13.69 -1.13 -11.88
CA THR A 73 -13.42 -2.20 -12.84
C THR A 73 -11.96 -2.65 -12.86
N ASP A 74 -11.08 -2.03 -12.06
CA ASP A 74 -9.69 -2.43 -11.98
C ASP A 74 -9.57 -3.84 -11.38
N ARG A 75 -8.64 -4.64 -11.89
CA ARG A 75 -8.32 -5.95 -11.32
C ARG A 75 -7.49 -5.76 -10.04
N ALA A 76 -7.45 -6.78 -9.18
CA ALA A 76 -6.65 -6.75 -7.95
C ALA A 76 -5.17 -6.42 -8.19
N GLY A 77 -4.59 -6.85 -9.32
CA GLY A 77 -3.21 -6.55 -9.70
C GLY A 77 -2.99 -5.18 -10.36
N THR A 78 -4.03 -4.40 -10.65
CA THR A 78 -3.87 -3.10 -11.29
C THR A 78 -3.07 -2.16 -10.39
N ALA A 79 -1.98 -1.60 -10.94
CA ALA A 79 -1.02 -0.75 -10.24
C ALA A 79 -0.33 -1.42 -9.03
N ARG A 80 -0.35 -2.75 -8.93
CA ARG A 80 0.43 -3.49 -7.94
C ARG A 80 1.87 -3.61 -8.42
N ILE A 81 2.79 -2.94 -7.74
CA ILE A 81 4.19 -2.82 -8.16
C ILE A 81 5.13 -3.73 -7.34
N MET A 82 4.65 -4.25 -6.21
CA MET A 82 5.33 -5.28 -5.43
C MET A 82 4.29 -6.23 -4.87
N TYR A 83 4.60 -7.52 -4.86
CA TYR A 83 3.79 -8.55 -4.24
C TYR A 83 4.69 -9.66 -3.71
N LEU A 84 4.61 -9.94 -2.41
CA LEU A 84 5.45 -10.91 -1.72
C LEU A 84 4.58 -11.81 -0.86
N ASN A 85 4.89 -13.11 -0.80
CA ASN A 85 4.39 -13.97 0.26
C ASN A 85 5.31 -13.89 1.49
N TYR A 86 4.79 -14.17 2.69
CA TYR A 86 5.55 -14.12 3.95
C TYR A 86 6.83 -14.97 3.91
N LYS A 87 6.84 -16.06 3.14
CA LYS A 87 8.02 -16.94 2.95
C LYS A 87 9.19 -16.22 2.26
N GLU A 88 8.92 -15.12 1.58
CA GLU A 88 9.92 -14.32 0.86
C GLU A 88 10.49 -13.19 1.73
N TYR A 89 9.89 -12.85 2.87
CA TYR A 89 10.27 -11.67 3.66
C TYR A 89 11.74 -11.66 4.05
N VAL A 90 12.27 -12.79 4.54
CA VAL A 90 13.70 -12.85 4.93
C VAL A 90 14.62 -12.54 3.75
N LYS A 91 14.28 -13.04 2.55
CA LYS A 91 15.07 -12.83 1.34
C LYS A 91 14.90 -11.43 0.76
N ARG A 92 13.74 -10.82 0.95
CA ARG A 92 13.34 -9.55 0.34
C ARG A 92 13.30 -8.39 1.34
N TRP A 93 13.78 -8.60 2.56
CA TRP A 93 13.72 -7.60 3.64
C TRP A 93 14.40 -6.30 3.26
N SER A 94 15.60 -6.38 2.65
CA SER A 94 16.34 -5.19 2.19
C SER A 94 15.55 -4.37 1.16
N ASP A 95 14.75 -5.01 0.31
CA ASP A 95 13.92 -4.29 -0.66
C ASP A 95 12.80 -3.52 0.05
N ILE A 96 12.12 -4.15 1.01
CA ILE A 96 11.07 -3.50 1.80
C ILE A 96 11.65 -2.35 2.62
N GLU A 97 12.76 -2.60 3.33
CA GLU A 97 13.42 -1.65 4.21
C GLU A 97 13.97 -0.44 3.43
N SER A 98 14.56 -0.66 2.26
CA SER A 98 15.11 0.41 1.41
C SER A 98 14.05 1.36 0.83
N ILE A 99 12.76 0.99 0.90
CA ILE A 99 11.63 1.80 0.44
C ILE A 99 10.87 2.41 1.62
N PHE A 100 10.48 1.60 2.62
CA PHE A 100 9.49 2.00 3.63
C PHE A 100 10.07 2.34 5.01
N SER A 101 11.36 2.12 5.24
CA SER A 101 11.97 2.53 6.52
C SER A 101 11.99 4.05 6.69
N LYS A 102 12.05 4.49 7.95
CA LYS A 102 12.19 5.91 8.28
C LYS A 102 13.41 6.53 7.59
N ASP A 103 14.53 5.80 7.58
CA ASP A 103 15.78 6.25 6.98
C ASP A 103 15.69 6.31 5.46
N ALA A 104 15.05 5.33 4.81
CA ALA A 104 14.78 5.35 3.38
C ALA A 104 13.94 6.58 2.97
N ILE A 105 12.91 6.90 3.75
CA ILE A 105 12.06 8.07 3.49
C ILE A 105 12.86 9.36 3.69
N TYR A 106 13.70 9.47 4.72
CA TYR A 106 14.56 10.65 4.89
C TYR A 106 15.57 10.83 3.77
N LYS A 107 16.09 9.73 3.21
CA LYS A 107 17.02 9.74 2.08
C LYS A 107 16.32 9.93 0.72
N GLY A 108 14.98 10.03 0.71
CA GLY A 108 14.18 10.22 -0.50
C GLY A 108 14.03 8.95 -1.36
N SER A 109 14.41 7.77 -0.87
CA SER A 109 14.28 6.51 -1.63
C SER A 109 12.82 6.17 -1.91
N PHE A 110 11.93 6.43 -0.95
CA PHE A 110 10.49 6.25 -1.10
C PHE A 110 9.93 7.06 -2.29
N ASP A 111 10.27 8.34 -2.36
CA ASP A 111 9.78 9.23 -3.43
C ASP A 111 10.39 8.86 -4.79
N LYS A 112 11.64 8.40 -4.82
CA LYS A 112 12.28 7.89 -6.05
C LYS A 112 11.61 6.62 -6.57
N PHE A 113 11.26 5.68 -5.69
CA PHE A 113 10.57 4.45 -6.07
C PHE A 113 9.14 4.71 -6.59
N ALA A 114 8.50 5.80 -6.16
CA ALA A 114 7.19 6.19 -6.64
C ALA A 114 7.17 6.71 -8.09
N VAL A 115 8.31 7.15 -8.63
CA VAL A 115 8.39 7.77 -9.97
C VAL A 115 9.10 6.90 -11.01
N SER A 116 9.59 5.72 -10.62
CA SER A 116 10.28 4.74 -11.47
C SER A 116 9.30 3.79 -12.15
#